data_AF-J9DQ16-F1
#
_entry.id   AF-J9DQ16-F1
#
_cell.length_a   1.000
_cell.length_b   1.000
_cell.length_c   1.000
_cell.angle_alpha   90.00
_cell.angle_beta   90.00
_cell.angle_gamma   90.00
#
_symmetry.space_group_name_H-M   'P 1'
#
loop_
_entity.id
_entity.type
_entity.pdbx_description
1 polymer ?
#
loop_
_entity_poly.entity_id
_entity_poly.type
_entity_poly.pdbx_seq_one_letter_code
_entity_poly.pdbx_strand_id
1 'polypeptide(L)' 'MFVDKERLRSFIYSTQDRELGGFGKFNDVVPDALHTCYSISALSLLHEPNLRIIYPPLNITNRAAEHLTNINLNG' A
#
# COMPACT_ATOMS: atom_id res chain seq x y z
N MET A 1 -10.44 14.79 -8.09
CA MET A 1 -9.81 14.43 -6.81
C MET A 1 -8.58 15.30 -6.64
N PHE A 2 -8.54 16.13 -5.60
CA PHE A 2 -7.48 17.12 -5.34
C PHE A 2 -6.30 16.48 -4.58
N VAL A 3 -5.58 15.54 -5.22
CA VAL A 3 -4.39 14.93 -4.63
C VAL A 3 -3.24 15.05 -5.62
N ASP A 4 -2.14 15.66 -5.18
CA ASP A 4 -0.88 15.67 -5.90
C ASP A 4 -0.17 14.33 -5.66
N LYS A 5 -0.18 13.48 -6.70
CA LYS A 5 0.35 12.11 -6.64
C LYS A 5 1.85 12.10 -6.37
N GLU A 6 2.61 13.02 -6.96
CA GLU A 6 4.07 13.05 -6.83
C GLU A 6 4.49 13.52 -5.44
N ARG A 7 3.78 14.51 -4.88
CA ARG A 7 4.01 14.92 -3.48
C ARG A 7 3.68 13.80 -2.51
N LEU A 8 2.57 13.09 -2.72
CA LEU A 8 2.21 11.95 -1.86
C LEU A 8 3.25 10.83 -1.97
N ARG A 9 3.65 10.45 -3.18
CA ARG A 9 4.69 9.44 -3.42
C ARG A 9 6.00 9.83 -2.74
N SER A 10 6.43 11.09 -2.91
CA SER A 10 7.65 11.61 -2.28
C SER A 10 7.58 11.58 -0.76
N PHE A 11 6.43 11.94 -0.19
CA PHE A 11 6.21 11.87 1.25
C PHE A 11 6.29 10.43 1.77
N ILE A 12 5.64 9.46 1.12
CA ILE A 12 5.70 8.06 1.52
C ILE A 12 7.16 7.56 1.50
N TYR A 13 7.91 7.84 0.43
CA TYR A 13 9.32 7.45 0.36
C TYR A 13 10.22 8.18 1.37
N SER A 14 9.84 9.37 1.83
CA SER A 14 10.54 10.05 2.91
C SER A 14 10.34 9.40 4.27
N THR A 15 9.41 8.45 4.44
CA THR A 15 9.27 7.69 5.69
C THR A 15 9.83 6.26 5.58
N GLN A 16 10.44 5.91 4.45
CA GLN A 16 11.03 4.60 4.24
C GLN A 16 12.36 4.49 4.98
N ASP A 17 12.49 3.48 5.84
CA ASP A 17 13.78 3.10 6.40
C ASP A 17 14.56 2.27 5.39
N ARG A 18 15.78 2.70 5.04
CA ARG A 18 16.61 2.04 4.03
C ARG A 18 17.50 0.94 4.60
N GLU A 19 17.69 0.89 5.91
CA GLU A 19 18.51 -0.11 6.58
C GLU A 19 17.67 -1.29 7.05
N LEU A 20 16.58 -1.03 7.77
CA LEU A 20 15.66 -2.03 8.30
C LEU A 20 14.58 -2.42 7.28
N GLY A 21 14.29 -1.54 6.32
CA GLY A 21 13.12 -1.68 5.45
C GLY A 21 11.83 -1.25 6.15
N GLY A 22 10.74 -1.21 5.39
CA GLY A 22 9.44 -0.75 5.88
C GLY A 22 9.28 0.77 5.91
N PHE A 23 8.15 1.23 6.44
CA PHE A 23 7.79 2.64 6.52
C PHE A 23 7.36 3.03 7.94
N GLY A 24 7.85 4.18 8.39
CA GLY A 24 7.41 4.84 9.63
C GLY A 24 6.20 5.74 9.41
N LYS A 25 5.63 6.22 10.53
CA LYS A 25 4.54 7.20 10.54
C LYS A 25 4.94 8.55 9.94
N PHE A 26 6.17 8.96 10.24
CA PHE A 26 6.83 10.16 9.75
C PHE A 26 8.28 9.82 9.42
N ASN A 27 9.04 10.79 8.89
CA ASN A 27 10.48 10.60 8.72
C ASN A 27 11.17 10.37 10.07
N ASP A 28 12.27 9.60 10.05
CA ASP A 28 13.12 9.31 11.21
C ASP A 28 12.39 8.59 12.37
N VAL A 29 11.27 7.92 12.09
CA VAL A 29 10.54 7.06 13.03
C VAL A 29 10.76 5.60 12.64
N VAL A 30 11.01 4.75 13.64
CA VAL A 30 11.17 3.31 13.46
C VAL A 30 9.95 2.73 12.72
N PRO A 31 10.15 1.98 11.62
CA PRO A 31 9.07 1.34 10.88
C PRO A 31 8.24 0.38 11.73
N ASP A 32 6.96 0.28 11.40
CA ASP A 32 6.08 -0.75 11.94
C ASP A 32 5.22 -1.39 10.85
N ALA A 33 4.58 -2.51 11.19
CA ALA A 33 3.79 -3.29 10.23
C ALA A 33 2.57 -2.52 9.71
N LEU A 34 1.96 -1.66 10.52
CA LEU A 34 0.75 -0.92 10.17
C LEU A 34 1.06 0.14 9.11
N HIS A 35 2.05 1.00 9.38
CA HIS A 35 2.46 2.06 8.47
C HIS A 35 3.11 1.48 7.22
N THR A 36 3.87 0.39 7.34
CA THR A 36 4.41 -0.33 6.16
C THR A 36 3.28 -0.84 5.25
N CYS A 37 2.26 -1.49 5.82
CA CYS A 37 1.14 -2.01 5.04
C CYS A 37 0.39 -0.89 4.33
N TYR A 38 0.05 0.20 5.03
CA TYR A 38 -0.69 1.30 4.43
C TYR A 38 0.13 2.12 3.43
N SER A 39 1.43 2.31 3.64
CA SER A 39 2.32 2.95 2.67
C SER A 39 2.39 2.14 1.37
N ILE A 40 2.56 0.82 1.46
CA ILE A 40 2.55 -0.07 0.29
C ILE A 40 1.17 -0.05 -0.41
N SER A 41 0.07 -0.05 0.35
CA SER A 41 -1.27 0.09 -0.22
C SER A 41 -1.47 1.42 -0.92
N ALA A 42 -1.00 2.53 -0.34
CA ALA A 42 -1.06 3.84 -0.97
C ALA A 42 -0.21 3.91 -2.26
N LEU A 43 1.02 3.38 -2.24
CA LEU A 43 1.86 3.25 -3.42
C LEU A 43 1.19 2.40 -4.51
N SER A 44 0.53 1.30 -4.13
CA SER A 44 -0.25 0.48 -5.05
C SER A 44 -1.39 1.27 -5.71
N LEU A 45 -2.11 2.12 -4.96
CA LEU A 45 -3.15 3.01 -5.51
C LEU A 45 -2.58 4.11 -6.41
N LEU A 46 -1.31 4.48 -6.23
CA LEU A 46 -0.57 5.37 -7.12
C LEU A 46 -0.02 4.66 -8.36
N HIS A 47 -0.26 3.36 -8.51
CA HIS A 47 0.29 2.50 -9.57
C HIS A 47 1.81 2.39 -9.54
N GLU A 48 2.41 2.33 -8.34
CA GLU A 48 3.84 2.09 -8.19
C GLU A 48 4.26 0.78 -8.89
N PRO A 49 5.36 0.78 -9.67
CA PRO A 49 5.83 -0.41 -10.35
C PRO A 49 6.07 -1.58 -9.39
N ASN A 50 5.83 -2.80 -9.88
CA ASN A 50 6.05 -4.06 -9.17
C ASN A 50 5.14 -4.29 -7.95
N LEU A 51 4.16 -3.42 -7.68
CA LEU A 51 3.13 -3.66 -6.68
C LEU A 51 1.86 -4.23 -7.30
N ARG A 52 1.22 -5.17 -6.60
CA ARG A 52 -0.13 -5.64 -6.95
C ARG A 52 -1.13 -4.54 -6.63
N ILE A 53 -2.09 -4.32 -7.51
CA ILE A 53 -3.19 -3.36 -7.31
C ILE A 53 -4.04 -3.80 -6.10
N ILE A 54 -4.25 -2.85 -5.18
CA ILE A 54 -5.17 -2.99 -4.06
C ILE A 54 -6.60 -2.75 -4.53
N TYR A 55 -7.51 -3.57 -4.03
CA TYR A 55 -8.95 -3.33 -4.03
C TYR A 55 -9.32 -2.52 -2.79
N PRO A 56 -9.55 -1.19 -2.91
CA PRO A 56 -9.73 -0.32 -1.75
C PRO A 56 -10.87 -0.74 -0.80
N PRO A 57 -12.05 -1.16 -1.28
CA PRO A 57 -13.17 -1.48 -0.41
C PRO A 57 -12.91 -2.60 0.60
N LEU A 58 -12.01 -3.54 0.29
CA LEU A 58 -11.67 -4.65 1.19
C LEU A 58 -10.25 -4.55 1.76
N ASN A 59 -9.47 -3.53 1.36
CA ASN A 59 -8.08 -3.37 1.76
C ASN A 59 -7.21 -4.63 1.54
N ILE A 60 -7.45 -5.32 0.41
CA ILE A 60 -6.68 -6.50 -0.03
C ILE A 60 -6.28 -6.32 -1.49
N THR A 61 -5.33 -7.12 -1.97
CA THR A 61 -4.99 -7.12 -3.40
C THR A 61 -6.18 -7.56 -4.26
N ASN A 62 -6.33 -7.04 -5.49
CA ASN A 62 -7.34 -7.50 -6.45
C ASN A 62 -7.34 -9.03 -6.59
N ARG A 63 -6.16 -9.66 -6.68
CA ARG A 63 -6.01 -11.13 -6.70
C ARG A 63 -6.71 -11.82 -5.52
N ALA A 64 -6.62 -11.24 -4.32
CA ALA A 64 -7.27 -11.81 -3.13
C ALA A 64 -8.78 -11.57 -3.15
N ALA A 65 -9.24 -10.42 -3.65
CA ALA A 65 -10.65 -10.15 -3.85
C ALA A 65 -11.27 -11.10 -4.88
N GLU A 66 -10.61 -11.31 -6.01
CA GLU A 66 -11.01 -12.27 -7.04
C GLU A 66 -11.07 -13.69 -6.48
N HIS A 67 -10.08 -14.09 -5.68
CA HIS A 67 -10.10 -15.40 -5.04
C HIS A 67 -11.28 -15.56 -4.07
N LEU A 68 -11.57 -14.54 -3.26
CA LEU A 68 -12.72 -14.53 -2.37
C LEU A 68 -14.04 -14.64 -3.15
N THR A 69 -14.19 -13.91 -4.24
CA THR A 69 -15.37 -14.02 -5.13
C THR A 69 -15.50 -15.43 -5.70
N ASN A 70 -14.41 -16.05 -6.14
CA ASN A 70 -14.44 -17.41 -6.68
C ASN A 70 -14.84 -18.45 -5.62
N ILE A 71 -14.42 -18.30 -4.37
CA ILE A 71 -14.86 -19.19 -3.27
C ILE A 71 -16.37 -19.07 -3.08
N ASN A 72 -16.90 -17.85 -3.06
CA ASN A 72 -18.32 -17.59 -2.82
C ASN A 72 -19.24 -18.04 -3.97
N LEU A 73 -18.72 -18.11 -5.21
CA LEU A 73 -19.48 -18.61 -6.36
C LEU A 73 -19.48 -20.13 -6.51
N ASN A 74 -18.55 -20.82 -5.84
CA ASN A 74 -18.40 -22.28 -5.89
C ASN A 74 -19.00 -23.00 -4.67
N GLY A 75 -19.59 -22.26 -3.73
CA GLY A 75 -20.33 -22.79 -2.58
C GLY A 75 -21.83 -22.71 -2.81
#